data_AF-A0A816H647-F1
#
_entry.id   AF-A0A816H647-F1
#
_cell.length_a   1.000
_cell.length_b   1.000
_cell.length_c   1.000
_cell.angle_alpha   90.00
_cell.angle_beta   90.00
_cell.angle_gamma   90.00
#
_symmetry.space_group_name_H-M   'P 1'
#
loop_
_entity.id
_entity.type
_entity.pdbx_description
1 polymer ?
#
loop_
_entity_poly.entity_id
_entity_poly.type
_entity_poly.pdbx_seq_one_letter_code
_entity_poly.pdbx_strand_id
1 'polypeptide(L)'
;MKAAEIKAYLEEKYAFLSGAIDKKGYLIITFPSSAAIERLSAEELKKLIIYLASINSSNGDPRFTFIVDMRQRTWENCKHIFKVLQEQFPYKIEHVYIVKPDGFWDKHKISLGMSKYTFDHSVESVDSLSHAIDRHQLTPDLNGTFQYNHHRWLDFRLKLETFVFNSKETLHTYELLYNELQQIDQVNNVARAQEAIETHMTVFKDQLSRVNIEPLINDGQHLLNMLRGNPDNDNSMMKSQQQRTYPFDYFDEARKISLVRQDILISKRAMFSTMASEKEPIGTKLTTEVI
;
A
#
# COMPACT_ATOMS: atom_id res chain seq x y z
N MET A 1 1.72 8.54 -7.18
CA MET A 1 2.99 8.80 -6.48
C MET A 1 3.36 7.53 -5.74
N LYS A 2 4.61 7.09 -5.86
CA LYS A 2 5.12 5.84 -5.27
C LYS A 2 5.99 6.14 -4.03
N ALA A 3 6.13 5.19 -3.12
CA ALA A 3 7.00 5.31 -1.94
C ALA A 3 8.43 5.65 -2.33
N ALA A 4 8.92 5.05 -3.42
CA ALA A 4 10.27 5.27 -3.94
C ALA A 4 10.54 6.74 -4.32
N GLU A 5 9.51 7.47 -4.80
CA GLU A 5 9.63 8.88 -5.22
C GLU A 5 9.76 9.83 -4.03
N ILE A 6 9.25 9.44 -2.87
CA ILE A 6 9.30 10.23 -1.63
C ILE A 6 10.08 9.53 -0.52
N LYS A 7 10.94 8.57 -0.88
CA LYS A 7 11.62 7.68 0.05
C LYS A 7 12.40 8.43 1.11
N ALA A 8 13.09 9.51 0.73
CA ALA A 8 13.84 10.35 1.66
C ALA A 8 12.95 10.94 2.77
N TYR A 9 11.72 11.34 2.44
CA TYR A 9 10.78 11.89 3.43
C TYR A 9 10.24 10.80 4.36
N LEU A 10 10.05 9.59 3.82
CA LEU A 10 9.64 8.43 4.60
C LEU A 10 10.77 7.97 5.53
N GLU A 11 12.00 7.83 5.05
CA GLU A 11 13.18 7.41 5.85
C GLU A 11 13.41 8.33 7.05
N GLU A 12 13.27 9.65 6.87
CA GLU A 12 13.37 10.65 7.94
C GLU A 12 12.17 10.64 8.92
N LYS A 13 11.12 9.85 8.63
CA LYS A 13 9.93 9.70 9.46
C LYS A 13 9.29 11.04 9.82
N TYR A 14 9.22 12.00 8.88
CA TYR A 14 8.60 13.30 9.13
C TYR A 14 7.12 13.19 9.53
N ALA A 15 6.44 12.18 8.98
CA ALA A 15 5.13 11.69 9.39
C ALA A 15 5.07 10.18 9.13
N PHE A 16 4.21 9.46 9.84
CA PHE A 16 4.03 8.03 9.62
C PHE A 16 2.58 7.59 9.82
N LEU A 17 2.23 6.51 9.15
CA LEU A 17 0.95 5.82 9.26
C LEU A 17 1.21 4.44 9.89
N SER A 18 0.86 4.28 11.16
CA SER A 18 1.16 3.04 11.91
C SER A 18 0.20 1.89 11.63
N GLY A 19 -0.97 2.19 11.03
CA GLY A 19 -2.11 1.28 10.99
C GLY A 19 -3.05 1.42 12.19
N ALA A 20 -2.73 2.34 13.10
CA ALA A 20 -3.59 2.63 14.24
C ALA A 20 -4.87 3.37 13.83
N ILE A 21 -5.92 3.15 14.62
CA ILE A 21 -7.22 3.80 14.47
C ILE A 21 -7.64 4.52 15.76
N ASP A 22 -8.41 5.59 15.62
CA ASP A 22 -9.08 6.21 16.76
C ASP A 22 -10.31 5.40 17.22
N LYS A 23 -10.97 5.86 18.29
CA LYS A 23 -12.18 5.20 18.82
C LYS A 23 -13.37 5.18 17.86
N LYS A 24 -13.35 6.02 16.81
CA LYS A 24 -14.37 6.07 15.76
C LYS A 24 -13.99 5.17 14.56
N GLY A 25 -12.80 4.58 14.58
CA GLY A 25 -12.30 3.67 13.55
C GLY A 25 -11.54 4.36 12.43
N TYR A 26 -11.19 5.64 12.55
CA TYR A 26 -10.46 6.38 11.52
C TYR A 26 -8.95 6.25 11.68
N LEU A 27 -8.24 6.12 10.55
CA LEU A 27 -6.79 5.94 10.52
C LEU A 27 -6.07 7.16 11.10
N ILE A 28 -4.98 6.89 11.82
CA ILE A 28 -4.18 7.92 12.48
C ILE A 28 -2.87 8.17 11.71
N ILE A 29 -2.68 9.40 11.22
CA ILE A 29 -1.40 9.88 10.72
C ILE A 29 -0.70 10.68 11.82
N THR A 30 0.51 10.28 12.19
CA THR A 30 1.26 10.90 13.28
C THR A 30 2.46 11.65 12.76
N PHE A 31 2.59 12.92 13.15
CA PHE A 31 3.81 13.69 13.05
C PHE A 31 4.58 13.58 14.38
N PRO A 32 5.69 12.83 14.44
CA PRO A 32 6.43 12.61 15.68
C PRO A 32 7.09 13.89 16.20
N SER A 33 7.49 13.92 17.46
CA SER A 33 8.27 15.03 18.03
C SER A 33 9.70 15.05 17.46
N SER A 34 9.86 15.60 16.25
CA SER A 34 11.15 15.80 15.57
C SER A 34 11.21 17.16 14.89
N ALA A 35 12.23 17.97 15.19
CA ALA A 35 12.45 19.28 14.55
C ALA A 35 12.79 19.16 13.05
N ALA A 36 13.16 17.97 12.57
CA ALA A 36 13.60 17.78 11.18
C ALA A 36 12.54 18.21 10.14
N ILE A 37 11.25 18.17 10.50
CA ILE A 37 10.14 18.58 9.61
C ILE A 37 10.28 20.01 9.09
N GLU A 38 11.05 20.86 9.77
CA GLU A 38 11.40 22.22 9.33
C GLU A 38 12.10 22.26 7.97
N ARG A 39 12.74 21.17 7.56
CA ARG A 39 13.46 21.06 6.30
C ARG A 39 12.53 20.85 5.10
N LEU A 40 11.27 20.48 5.34
CA LEU A 40 10.31 20.25 4.25
C LEU A 40 9.65 21.55 3.81
N SER A 41 9.60 21.76 2.51
CA SER A 41 8.71 22.75 1.91
C SER A 41 7.24 22.30 1.94
N ALA A 42 6.31 23.24 1.70
CA ALA A 42 4.87 22.95 1.68
C ALA A 42 4.51 21.84 0.68
N GLU A 43 5.10 21.86 -0.53
CA GLU A 43 4.82 20.85 -1.55
C GLU A 43 5.41 19.48 -1.19
N GLU A 44 6.53 19.42 -0.47
CA GLU A 44 7.10 18.14 -0.02
C GLU A 44 6.29 17.53 1.12
N LEU A 45 5.86 18.37 2.07
CA LEU A 45 4.96 17.96 3.14
C LEU A 45 3.62 17.46 2.57
N LYS A 46 3.05 18.18 1.61
CA LYS A 46 1.86 17.78 0.86
C LYS A 46 2.02 16.42 0.21
N LYS A 47 3.12 16.19 -0.52
CA LYS A 47 3.41 14.90 -1.14
C LYS A 47 3.40 13.80 -0.08
N LEU A 48 4.15 13.99 1.02
CA LEU A 48 4.20 13.02 2.10
C LEU A 48 2.82 12.67 2.66
N ILE A 49 2.00 13.66 3.02
CA ILE A 49 0.69 13.40 3.64
C ILE A 49 -0.30 12.76 2.66
N ILE A 50 -0.29 13.17 1.38
CA ILE A 50 -1.17 12.61 0.35
C ILE A 50 -0.78 11.15 0.09
N TYR A 51 0.52 10.86 0.03
CA TYR A 51 0.98 9.49 -0.11
C TYR A 51 0.51 8.62 1.07
N LEU A 52 0.74 9.05 2.31
CA LEU A 52 0.32 8.28 3.49
C LEU A 52 -1.19 8.06 3.49
N ALA A 53 -1.99 9.08 3.18
CA ALA A 53 -3.45 8.96 3.12
C ALA A 53 -3.96 8.10 1.95
N SER A 54 -3.17 7.96 0.87
CA SER A 54 -3.51 7.04 -0.22
C SER A 54 -3.41 5.57 0.18
N ILE A 55 -2.70 5.28 1.28
CA ILE A 55 -2.62 3.95 1.91
C ILE A 55 -3.85 3.79 2.81
N ASN A 56 -5.03 3.64 2.21
CA ASN A 56 -6.25 3.31 2.91
C ASN A 56 -6.76 1.93 2.46
N SER A 57 -7.36 1.20 3.39
CA SER A 57 -7.98 -0.10 3.13
C SER A 57 -9.51 -0.02 3.06
N SER A 58 -10.10 1.14 3.38
CA SER A 58 -11.54 1.35 3.44
C SER A 58 -12.11 1.68 2.06
N ASN A 59 -13.12 0.92 1.61
CA ASN A 59 -13.86 1.18 0.37
C ASN A 59 -14.85 2.38 0.45
N GLY A 60 -14.67 3.27 1.44
CA GLY A 60 -15.55 4.42 1.71
C GLY A 60 -14.85 5.76 1.52
N ASP A 61 -15.50 6.85 1.93
CA ASP A 61 -14.90 8.20 2.00
C ASP A 61 -13.84 8.23 3.11
N PRO A 62 -12.54 8.22 2.78
CA PRO A 62 -11.50 8.05 3.78
C PRO A 62 -11.42 9.29 4.65
N ARG A 63 -11.42 9.08 5.98
CA ARG A 63 -11.23 10.13 6.98
C ARG A 63 -10.05 9.83 7.87
N PHE A 64 -9.39 10.88 8.33
CA PHE A 64 -8.13 10.77 9.06
C PHE A 64 -8.15 11.57 10.35
N THR A 65 -7.63 10.94 11.40
CA THR A 65 -7.24 11.63 12.62
C THR A 65 -5.74 11.90 12.56
N PHE A 66 -5.34 13.09 12.97
CA PHE A 66 -3.93 13.49 13.00
C PHE A 66 -3.46 13.66 14.44
N ILE A 67 -2.24 13.20 14.71
CA ILE A 67 -1.52 13.55 15.94
C ILE A 67 -0.31 14.38 15.52
N VAL A 68 -0.23 15.62 16.00
CA VAL A 68 0.91 16.50 15.81
C VAL A 68 1.64 16.61 17.14
N ASP A 69 2.72 15.87 17.29
CA ASP A 69 3.52 15.91 18.51
C ASP A 69 4.48 17.10 18.49
N MET A 70 4.18 18.09 19.33
CA MET A 70 4.86 19.37 19.42
C MET A 70 5.82 19.47 20.62
N ARG A 71 6.07 18.37 21.35
CA ARG A 71 6.90 18.40 22.57
C ARG A 71 8.32 18.95 22.35
N GLN A 72 8.90 18.75 21.17
CA GLN A 72 10.20 19.32 20.77
C GLN A 72 10.09 20.27 19.56
N ARG A 73 8.95 20.93 19.37
CA ARG A 73 8.68 21.80 18.20
C ARG A 73 8.11 23.16 18.60
N THR A 74 8.16 24.10 17.67
CA THR A 74 7.60 25.46 17.81
C THR A 74 6.24 25.57 17.13
N TRP A 75 5.38 26.48 17.61
CA TRP A 75 4.07 26.74 17.00
C TRP A 75 4.12 27.02 15.49
N GLU A 76 5.19 27.63 14.97
CA GLU A 76 5.36 27.86 13.52
C GLU A 76 5.41 26.55 12.72
N ASN A 77 5.99 25.48 13.26
CA ASN A 77 5.98 24.16 12.61
C ASN A 77 4.56 23.60 12.51
N CYS A 78 3.76 23.77 13.56
CA CYS A 78 2.36 23.35 13.57
C CYS A 78 1.53 24.12 12.53
N LYS A 79 1.73 25.43 12.43
CA LYS A 79 1.04 26.26 11.42
C LYS A 79 1.30 25.77 10.00
N HIS A 80 2.52 25.36 9.71
CA HIS A 80 2.90 24.85 8.40
C HIS A 80 2.11 23.57 8.06
N ILE A 81 2.05 22.61 8.99
CA ILE A 81 1.25 21.39 8.87
C ILE A 81 -0.23 21.74 8.68
N PHE A 82 -0.78 22.60 9.53
CA PHE A 82 -2.20 22.98 9.49
C PHE A 82 -2.57 23.68 8.19
N LYS A 83 -1.67 24.50 7.63
CA LYS A 83 -1.88 25.16 6.34
C LYS A 83 -1.99 24.14 5.22
N VAL A 84 -1.06 23.19 5.14
CA VAL A 84 -1.11 22.13 4.12
C VAL A 84 -2.35 21.25 4.30
N LEU A 85 -2.72 20.93 5.54
CA LEU A 85 -3.94 20.18 5.84
C LEU A 85 -5.21 20.91 5.37
N GLN A 86 -5.33 22.22 5.60
CA GLN A 86 -6.51 22.98 5.18
C GLN A 86 -6.57 23.23 3.68
N GLU A 87 -5.45 23.57 3.06
CA GLU A 87 -5.42 24.05 1.67
C GLU A 87 -5.20 22.94 0.64
N GLN A 88 -4.61 21.80 1.03
CA GLN A 88 -4.08 20.82 0.08
C GLN A 88 -4.43 19.37 0.40
N PHE A 89 -4.98 19.05 1.58
CA PHE A 89 -5.36 17.68 1.91
C PHE A 89 -6.70 17.31 1.26
N PRO A 90 -6.76 16.26 0.42
CA PRO A 90 -7.95 15.97 -0.40
C PRO A 90 -9.04 15.21 0.34
N TYR A 91 -8.80 14.80 1.59
CA TYR A 91 -9.69 13.93 2.35
C TYR A 91 -10.24 14.65 3.58
N LYS A 92 -11.32 14.12 4.16
CA LYS A 92 -11.89 14.70 5.36
C LYS A 92 -11.00 14.46 6.58
N ILE A 93 -10.72 15.54 7.29
CA ILE A 93 -10.04 15.52 8.58
C ILE A 93 -11.11 15.28 9.64
N GLU A 94 -10.96 14.21 10.42
CA GLU A 94 -11.84 13.94 11.55
C GLU A 94 -11.45 14.80 12.75
N HIS A 95 -10.17 14.79 13.14
CA HIS A 95 -9.67 15.60 14.24
C HIS A 95 -8.15 15.75 14.16
N VAL A 96 -7.62 16.88 14.65
CA VAL A 96 -6.17 17.08 14.82
C VAL A 96 -5.83 17.28 16.30
N TYR A 97 -5.16 16.30 16.91
CA TYR A 97 -4.66 16.37 18.27
C TYR A 97 -3.24 16.96 18.29
N ILE A 98 -3.06 18.06 19.00
CA ILE A 98 -1.75 18.70 19.18
C ILE A 98 -1.21 18.29 20.55
N VAL A 99 -0.11 17.53 20.56
CA VAL A 99 0.54 17.11 21.82
C VAL A 99 1.55 18.16 22.21
N LYS A 100 1.34 18.80 23.36
CA LYS A 100 2.23 19.85 23.86
C LYS A 100 3.22 19.33 24.92
N PRO A 101 4.37 19.99 25.14
CA PRO A 101 5.19 19.71 26.31
C PRO A 101 4.48 20.16 27.61
N ASP A 102 4.98 19.65 28.73
CA ASP A 102 4.53 20.07 30.06
C ASP A 102 4.98 21.50 30.35
N GLY A 103 4.16 22.26 31.10
CA GLY A 103 4.46 23.67 31.38
C GLY A 103 4.35 24.58 30.14
N PHE A 104 3.53 24.24 29.15
CA PHE A 104 3.30 25.12 27.99
C PHE A 104 2.42 26.34 28.37
N TRP A 105 3.03 27.51 28.55
CA TRP A 105 2.37 28.72 29.09
C TRP A 105 1.65 29.58 28.02
N ASP A 106 2.01 29.46 26.73
CA ASP A 106 1.47 30.31 25.65
C ASP A 106 0.16 29.79 25.02
N LYS A 107 -0.76 29.25 25.84
CA LYS A 107 -2.04 28.67 25.35
C LYS A 107 -2.86 29.66 24.50
N HIS A 108 -2.88 30.94 24.88
CA HIS A 108 -3.63 31.97 24.14
C HIS A 108 -3.10 32.23 22.73
N LYS A 109 -1.76 32.20 22.55
CA LYS A 109 -1.12 32.46 21.24
C LYS A 109 -1.41 31.35 20.23
N ILE A 110 -1.45 30.11 20.70
CA ILE A 110 -1.86 28.96 19.87
C ILE A 110 -3.35 29.03 19.56
N SER A 111 -4.21 29.25 20.56
CA SER A 111 -5.66 29.31 20.36
C SER A 111 -6.07 30.36 19.32
N LEU A 112 -5.46 31.54 19.35
CA LEU A 112 -5.71 32.59 18.35
C LEU A 112 -5.18 32.21 16.96
N GLY A 113 -4.01 31.55 16.91
CA GLY A 113 -3.43 31.10 15.65
C GLY A 113 -4.22 29.95 15.00
N MET A 114 -4.97 29.20 15.80
CA MET A 114 -5.76 28.04 15.34
C MET A 114 -7.17 28.41 14.87
N SER A 115 -7.75 29.52 15.32
CA SER A 115 -9.16 29.87 15.06
C SER A 115 -9.50 30.09 13.58
N LYS A 116 -8.50 30.22 12.70
CA LYS A 116 -8.67 30.33 11.24
C LYS A 116 -8.77 28.98 10.52
N TYR A 117 -8.54 27.88 11.23
CA TYR A 117 -8.62 26.53 10.65
C TYR A 117 -10.00 25.94 10.90
N THR A 118 -10.61 25.37 9.87
CA THR A 118 -12.03 24.96 9.86
C THR A 118 -12.25 23.52 10.34
N PHE A 119 -11.20 22.71 10.41
CA PHE A 119 -11.26 21.35 10.91
C PHE A 119 -11.18 21.30 12.44
N ASP A 120 -11.76 20.25 13.03
CA ASP A 120 -11.74 20.02 14.47
C ASP A 120 -10.31 19.77 14.95
N HIS A 121 -9.93 20.44 16.04
CA HIS A 121 -8.60 20.34 16.62
C HIS A 121 -8.64 20.59 18.13
N SER A 122 -7.72 19.96 18.87
CA SER A 122 -7.55 20.19 20.31
C SER A 122 -6.09 20.08 20.72
N VAL A 123 -5.74 20.76 21.82
CA VAL A 123 -4.41 20.69 22.43
C VAL A 123 -4.48 19.79 23.65
N GLU A 124 -3.75 18.68 23.61
CA GLU A 124 -3.77 17.65 24.66
C GLU A 124 -2.39 17.47 25.29
N SER A 125 -2.39 17.03 26.55
CA SER A 125 -1.18 16.40 27.11
C SER A 125 -1.01 15.00 26.51
N VAL A 126 0.21 14.46 26.53
CA VAL A 126 0.44 13.09 26.05
C VAL A 126 -0.42 12.06 26.79
N ASP A 127 -0.63 12.24 28.10
CA ASP A 127 -1.45 11.34 28.92
C ASP A 127 -2.95 11.46 28.58
N SER A 128 -3.39 12.68 28.25
CA SER A 128 -4.78 12.96 27.90
C SER A 128 -5.22 12.33 26.58
N LEU A 129 -4.30 12.02 25.66
CA LEU A 129 -4.62 11.38 24.38
C LEU A 129 -5.39 10.06 24.56
N SER A 130 -5.12 9.34 25.64
CA SER A 130 -5.76 8.06 25.93
C SER A 130 -7.28 8.15 26.15
N HIS A 131 -7.82 9.35 26.41
CA HIS A 131 -9.27 9.58 26.47
C HIS A 131 -9.92 9.50 25.08
N ALA A 132 -9.23 9.94 24.03
CA ALA A 132 -9.74 9.97 22.66
C ALA A 132 -9.30 8.77 21.81
N ILE A 133 -8.11 8.23 22.07
CA ILE A 133 -7.51 7.13 21.30
C ILE A 133 -7.09 6.03 22.29
N ASP A 134 -7.47 4.78 22.04
CA ASP A 134 -7.11 3.68 22.95
C ASP A 134 -5.60 3.52 23.06
N ARG A 135 -5.09 3.21 24.26
CA ARG A 135 -3.64 3.02 24.48
C ARG A 135 -3.02 1.96 23.59
N HIS A 136 -3.79 0.93 23.23
CA HIS A 136 -3.36 -0.10 22.29
C HIS A 136 -3.24 0.36 20.83
N GLN A 137 -3.71 1.57 20.51
CA GLN A 137 -3.59 2.23 19.21
C GLN A 137 -2.58 3.40 19.23
N LEU A 138 -2.03 3.74 20.40
CA LEU A 138 -0.97 4.74 20.53
C LEU A 138 0.42 4.07 20.54
N THR A 139 1.41 4.68 19.89
CA THR A 139 2.79 4.20 19.93
C THR A 139 3.43 4.46 21.30
N PRO A 140 4.52 3.74 21.69
CA PRO A 140 5.20 3.95 22.98
C PRO A 140 5.65 5.41 23.21
N ASP A 141 6.09 6.11 22.16
CA ASP A 141 6.46 7.53 22.25
C ASP A 141 5.31 8.43 22.73
N LEU A 142 4.05 7.99 22.55
CA LEU A 142 2.81 8.66 22.94
C LEU A 142 2.13 7.96 24.14
N ASN A 143 2.90 7.30 25.01
CA ASN A 143 2.42 6.56 26.19
C ASN A 143 1.42 5.42 25.87
N GLY A 144 1.53 4.83 24.68
CA GLY A 144 0.73 3.67 24.27
C GLY A 144 1.49 2.35 24.22
N THR A 145 0.85 1.32 23.67
CA THR A 145 1.41 -0.04 23.54
C THR A 145 1.42 -0.56 22.10
N PHE A 146 1.02 0.24 21.11
CA PHE A 146 1.01 -0.15 19.70
C PHE A 146 2.45 -0.24 19.17
N GLN A 147 2.93 -1.45 18.91
CA GLN A 147 4.29 -1.69 18.45
C GLN A 147 4.43 -1.39 16.95
N TYR A 148 4.79 -0.15 16.62
CA TYR A 148 5.08 0.26 15.25
C TYR A 148 6.58 0.24 14.96
N ASN A 149 7.00 -0.58 14.00
CA ASN A 149 8.37 -0.57 13.48
C ASN A 149 8.40 0.14 12.12
N HIS A 150 8.91 1.37 12.11
CA HIS A 150 8.94 2.21 10.92
C HIS A 150 9.83 1.65 9.80
N HIS A 151 11.02 1.15 10.14
CA HIS A 151 11.96 0.60 9.17
C HIS A 151 11.37 -0.62 8.46
N ARG A 152 10.76 -1.53 9.23
CA ARG A 152 10.06 -2.70 8.69
C ARG A 152 8.88 -2.31 7.81
N TRP A 153 8.08 -1.33 8.24
CA TRP A 153 6.97 -0.82 7.43
C TRP A 153 7.45 -0.24 6.10
N LEU A 154 8.54 0.56 6.11
CA LEU A 154 9.07 1.18 4.89
C LEU A 154 9.67 0.15 3.93
N ASP A 155 10.47 -0.79 4.45
CA ASP A 155 11.03 -1.88 3.65
C ASP A 155 9.93 -2.73 3.01
N PHE A 156 8.91 -3.09 3.78
CA PHE A 156 7.74 -3.79 3.27
C PHE A 156 7.02 -2.98 2.19
N ARG A 157 6.77 -1.68 2.44
CA ARG A 157 6.04 -0.79 1.53
C ARG A 157 6.73 -0.66 0.17
N LEU A 158 8.04 -0.46 0.17
CA LEU A 158 8.83 -0.36 -1.07
C LEU A 158 8.76 -1.67 -1.87
N LYS A 159 8.92 -2.82 -1.22
CA LYS A 159 8.83 -4.13 -1.86
C LYS A 159 7.42 -4.41 -2.38
N LEU A 160 6.39 -4.04 -1.62
CA LEU A 160 4.99 -4.22 -2.01
C LEU A 160 4.67 -3.42 -3.28
N GLU A 161 5.06 -2.16 -3.35
CA GLU A 161 4.78 -1.34 -4.53
C GLU A 161 5.53 -1.82 -5.78
N THR A 162 6.76 -2.28 -5.63
CA THR A 162 7.51 -2.94 -6.71
C THR A 162 6.81 -4.21 -7.17
N PHE A 163 6.39 -5.07 -6.24
CA PHE A 163 5.64 -6.29 -6.55
C PHE A 163 4.33 -5.97 -7.30
N VAL A 164 3.55 -5.00 -6.82
CA VAL A 164 2.29 -4.59 -7.47
C VAL A 164 2.55 -4.04 -8.87
N PHE A 165 3.59 -3.22 -9.04
CA PHE A 165 3.96 -2.67 -10.34
C PHE A 165 4.35 -3.80 -11.33
N ASN A 166 5.28 -4.66 -10.95
CA ASN A 166 5.74 -5.77 -11.79
C ASN A 166 4.60 -6.76 -12.11
N SER A 167 3.67 -6.96 -11.16
CA SER A 167 2.48 -7.77 -11.38
C SER A 167 1.54 -7.21 -12.42
N LYS A 168 1.31 -5.90 -12.40
CA LYS A 168 0.49 -5.23 -13.42
C LYS A 168 1.12 -5.35 -14.81
N GLU A 169 2.43 -5.13 -14.93
CA GLU A 169 3.14 -5.27 -16.21
C GLU A 169 3.06 -6.71 -16.75
N THR A 170 3.21 -7.70 -15.86
CA THR A 170 3.12 -9.12 -16.24
C THR A 170 1.71 -9.51 -16.66
N LEU A 171 0.69 -9.09 -15.92
CA LEU A 171 -0.72 -9.34 -16.27
C LEU A 171 -1.09 -8.66 -17.59
N HIS A 172 -0.66 -7.41 -17.80
CA HIS A 172 -0.88 -6.70 -19.06
C HIS A 172 -0.20 -7.41 -20.23
N THR A 173 1.01 -7.93 -20.04
CA THR A 173 1.70 -8.74 -21.05
C THR A 173 0.89 -9.98 -21.40
N TYR A 174 0.32 -10.68 -20.40
CA TYR A 174 -0.56 -11.81 -20.66
C TYR A 174 -1.84 -11.41 -21.40
N GLU A 175 -2.45 -10.27 -21.08
CA GLU A 175 -3.62 -9.76 -21.80
C GLU A 175 -3.31 -9.47 -23.28
N LEU A 176 -2.17 -8.82 -23.57
CA LEU A 176 -1.72 -8.55 -24.94
C LEU A 176 -1.52 -9.85 -25.73
N LEU A 177 -0.79 -10.80 -25.14
CA LEU A 177 -0.56 -12.10 -25.77
C LEU A 177 -1.87 -12.88 -25.97
N TYR A 178 -2.79 -12.83 -25.02
CA TYR A 178 -4.09 -13.47 -25.15
C TYR A 178 -4.91 -12.88 -26.31
N ASN A 179 -4.94 -11.55 -26.44
CA ASN A 179 -5.64 -10.88 -27.53
C ASN A 179 -5.03 -11.20 -28.90
N GLU A 180 -3.71 -11.36 -28.97
CA GLU A 180 -3.02 -11.78 -30.19
C GLU A 180 -3.40 -13.21 -30.60
N LEU A 181 -3.48 -14.16 -29.66
CA LEU A 181 -3.98 -15.51 -29.92
C LEU A 181 -5.41 -15.50 -30.49
N GLN A 182 -6.31 -14.73 -29.88
CA GLN A 182 -7.71 -14.66 -30.32
C GLN A 182 -7.87 -14.11 -31.75
N GLN A 183 -6.96 -13.25 -32.21
CA GLN A 183 -6.98 -12.78 -33.60
C GLN A 183 -6.55 -13.86 -34.59
N ILE A 184 -5.65 -14.76 -34.18
CA ILE A 184 -5.14 -15.85 -35.04
C ILE A 184 -6.23 -16.89 -35.28
N ASP A 185 -7.01 -17.23 -34.25
CA ASP A 185 -8.18 -18.09 -34.37
C ASP A 185 -9.20 -17.60 -35.42
N GLN A 186 -9.34 -16.28 -35.58
CA GLN A 186 -10.25 -15.69 -36.57
C GLN A 186 -9.72 -15.76 -38.01
N VAL A 187 -8.39 -15.80 -38.21
CA VAL A 187 -7.73 -15.77 -39.53
C VAL A 187 -7.52 -17.16 -40.13
N ASN A 188 -7.66 -18.24 -39.34
CA ASN A 188 -7.53 -19.65 -39.74
C ASN A 188 -8.48 -20.14 -40.87
N ASN A 189 -9.25 -19.26 -41.52
CA ASN A 189 -10.27 -19.59 -42.53
C ASN A 189 -9.80 -19.48 -44.00
N VAL A 190 -8.51 -19.25 -44.29
CA VAL A 190 -7.99 -19.12 -45.68
C VAL A 190 -6.72 -19.95 -45.92
N ALA A 191 -6.82 -20.95 -46.81
CA ALA A 191 -5.81 -21.99 -47.08
C ALA A 191 -4.43 -21.54 -47.63
N ARG A 192 -4.15 -20.22 -47.74
CA ARG A 192 -2.83 -19.67 -48.10
C ARG A 192 -2.09 -19.00 -46.93
N ALA A 193 -2.68 -18.97 -45.73
CA ALA A 193 -2.12 -18.30 -44.56
C ALA A 193 -1.36 -19.23 -43.59
N GLN A 194 -1.32 -20.54 -43.84
CA GLN A 194 -0.82 -21.54 -42.87
C GLN A 194 0.66 -21.36 -42.48
N GLU A 195 1.56 -21.13 -43.44
CA GLU A 195 3.00 -20.96 -43.17
C GLU A 195 3.29 -19.65 -42.41
N ALA A 196 2.56 -18.57 -42.73
CA ALA A 196 2.64 -17.30 -42.02
C ALA A 196 2.10 -17.41 -40.60
N ILE A 197 1.01 -18.16 -40.40
CA ILE A 197 0.42 -18.47 -39.08
C ILE A 197 1.37 -19.33 -38.24
N GLU A 198 2.00 -20.34 -38.83
CA GLU A 198 2.96 -21.20 -38.13
C GLU A 198 4.20 -20.39 -37.69
N THR A 199 4.73 -19.54 -38.57
CA THR A 199 5.83 -18.63 -38.24
C THR A 199 5.43 -17.70 -37.10
N HIS A 200 4.24 -17.08 -37.19
CA HIS A 200 3.71 -16.20 -36.14
C HIS A 200 3.55 -16.93 -34.79
N MET A 201 3.03 -18.16 -34.82
CA MET A 201 2.92 -19.04 -33.65
C MET A 201 4.26 -19.39 -33.01
N THR A 202 5.33 -19.54 -33.79
CA THR A 202 6.67 -19.78 -33.23
C THR A 202 7.24 -18.55 -32.52
N VAL A 203 7.06 -17.36 -33.10
CA VAL A 203 7.45 -16.08 -32.48
C VAL A 203 6.66 -15.85 -31.18
N PHE A 204 5.36 -16.10 -31.23
CA PHE A 204 4.48 -16.01 -30.07
C PHE A 204 4.91 -16.94 -28.93
N LYS A 205 5.23 -18.21 -29.25
CA LYS A 205 5.74 -19.20 -28.28
C LYS A 205 7.04 -18.75 -27.62
N ASP A 206 7.96 -18.19 -28.40
CA ASP A 206 9.19 -17.62 -27.88
C ASP A 206 8.91 -16.45 -26.94
N GLN A 207 8.02 -15.52 -27.31
CA GLN A 207 7.60 -14.42 -26.43
C GLN A 207 7.00 -14.92 -25.11
N LEU A 208 6.08 -15.89 -25.15
CA LEU A 208 5.49 -16.45 -23.92
C LEU A 208 6.54 -17.13 -23.04
N SER A 209 7.50 -17.85 -23.63
CA SER A 209 8.56 -18.54 -22.88
C SER A 209 9.47 -17.58 -22.10
N ARG A 210 9.55 -16.32 -22.56
CA ARG A 210 10.32 -15.25 -21.90
C ARG A 210 9.57 -14.64 -20.70
N VAL A 211 8.27 -14.85 -20.58
CA VAL A 211 7.47 -14.39 -19.43
C VAL A 211 7.73 -15.30 -18.23
N ASN A 212 8.74 -14.94 -17.43
CA ASN A 212 9.10 -15.64 -16.20
C ASN A 212 8.36 -15.03 -15.00
N ILE A 213 7.43 -15.80 -14.41
CA ILE A 213 6.61 -15.33 -13.28
C ILE A 213 7.17 -15.77 -11.93
N GLU A 214 8.11 -16.71 -11.91
CA GLU A 214 8.63 -17.35 -10.71
C GLU A 214 9.23 -16.32 -9.72
N PRO A 215 10.03 -15.32 -10.14
CA PRO A 215 10.48 -14.25 -9.26
C PRO A 215 9.31 -13.50 -8.60
N LEU A 216 8.27 -13.21 -9.38
CA LEU A 216 7.11 -12.46 -8.92
C LEU A 216 6.27 -13.25 -7.91
N ILE A 217 6.11 -14.55 -8.12
CA ILE A 217 5.44 -15.44 -7.16
C ILE A 217 6.23 -15.54 -5.85
N ASN A 218 7.56 -15.56 -5.93
CA ASN A 218 8.45 -15.57 -4.78
C ASN A 218 8.43 -14.24 -4.02
N ASP A 219 8.43 -13.11 -4.72
CA ASP A 219 8.29 -11.76 -4.13
C ASP A 219 7.00 -11.65 -3.33
N GLY A 220 5.88 -12.10 -3.91
CA GLY A 220 4.59 -12.14 -3.21
C GLY A 220 4.61 -13.05 -1.98
N GLN A 221 5.28 -14.20 -2.04
CA GLN A 221 5.43 -15.09 -0.88
C GLN A 221 6.31 -14.47 0.21
N HIS A 222 7.39 -13.79 -0.17
CA HIS A 222 8.27 -13.07 0.73
C HIS A 222 7.53 -11.95 1.47
N LEU A 223 6.71 -11.17 0.76
CA LEU A 223 5.86 -10.14 1.36
C LEU A 223 4.87 -10.72 2.39
N LEU A 224 4.24 -11.86 2.09
CA LEU A 224 3.36 -12.55 3.04
C LEU A 224 4.12 -13.00 4.30
N ASN A 225 5.34 -13.50 4.15
CA ASN A 225 6.19 -13.88 5.28
C ASN A 225 6.57 -12.65 6.12
N MET A 226 6.88 -11.52 5.47
CA MET A 226 7.13 -10.25 6.17
C MET A 226 5.91 -9.79 6.99
N LEU A 227 4.68 -10.06 6.57
CA LEU A 227 3.46 -9.74 7.34
C LEU A 227 3.18 -10.71 8.49
N ARG A 228 3.64 -11.98 8.38
CA ARG A 228 3.54 -12.98 9.46
C ARG A 228 4.45 -12.66 10.63
N GLY A 229 5.60 -12.04 10.38
CA GLY A 229 6.65 -11.90 11.39
C GLY A 229 7.57 -13.12 11.46
N ASN A 230 8.68 -12.97 12.19
CA ASN A 230 9.66 -14.03 12.32
C ASN A 230 9.27 -14.93 13.52
N PRO A 231 8.94 -16.23 13.33
CA PRO A 231 8.53 -17.10 14.42
C PRO A 231 9.61 -17.28 15.50
N ASP A 232 10.89 -17.08 15.17
CA ASP A 232 12.02 -17.34 16.06
C ASP A 232 12.38 -16.18 17.02
N ASN A 233 11.81 -14.98 16.83
CA ASN A 233 12.11 -13.80 17.67
C ASN A 233 10.99 -13.43 18.66
N ASP A 234 9.87 -14.15 18.67
CA ASP A 234 8.71 -13.85 19.53
C ASP A 234 8.82 -14.49 20.92
N ASN A 235 9.94 -14.24 21.61
CA ASN A 235 10.05 -14.44 23.06
C ASN A 235 9.76 -13.13 23.80
N SER A 236 8.54 -12.60 23.69
CA SER A 236 7.83 -11.88 24.77
C SER A 236 6.54 -11.20 24.27
N MET A 237 5.44 -11.53 24.94
CA MET A 237 4.22 -10.71 25.07
C MET A 237 3.40 -10.41 23.80
N MET A 238 2.92 -11.45 23.13
CA MET A 238 1.66 -11.39 22.35
C MET A 238 0.66 -12.43 22.86
N LYS A 239 0.11 -12.18 24.04
CA LYS A 239 -1.07 -12.91 24.57
C LYS A 239 -2.19 -11.92 24.88
N SER A 240 -2.70 -11.20 23.88
CA SER A 240 -3.93 -10.40 24.06
C SER A 240 -4.60 -9.84 22.80
N GLN A 241 -4.21 -10.22 21.59
CA GLN A 241 -5.00 -9.94 20.39
C GLN A 241 -5.17 -11.25 19.63
N GLN A 242 -6.42 -11.60 19.30
CA GLN A 242 -6.81 -12.80 18.57
C GLN A 242 -5.78 -13.17 17.51
N GLN A 243 -5.30 -14.41 17.49
CA GLN A 243 -4.26 -14.92 16.58
C GLN A 243 -4.60 -14.60 15.11
N ARG A 244 -4.20 -13.42 14.64
CA ARG A 244 -4.24 -13.09 13.23
C ARG A 244 -3.09 -13.81 12.56
N THR A 245 -3.36 -14.48 11.45
CA THR A 245 -2.34 -15.09 10.61
C THR A 245 -1.29 -14.07 10.14
N TYR A 246 -1.67 -12.80 10.03
CA TYR A 246 -0.82 -11.68 9.64
C TYR A 246 -0.94 -10.55 10.67
N PRO A 247 -0.20 -10.60 11.79
CA PRO A 247 -0.34 -9.64 12.88
C PRO A 247 0.11 -8.21 12.49
N PHE A 248 0.94 -8.07 11.46
CA PHE A 248 1.42 -6.77 10.96
C PHE A 248 0.66 -6.27 9.72
N ASP A 249 -0.41 -6.96 9.32
CA ASP A 249 -1.24 -6.59 8.18
C ASP A 249 -2.38 -5.66 8.59
N TYR A 250 -2.06 -4.38 8.74
CA TYR A 250 -3.01 -3.35 9.16
C TYR A 250 -3.92 -2.85 8.02
N PHE A 251 -3.54 -3.11 6.75
CA PHE A 251 -4.20 -2.53 5.57
C PHE A 251 -4.79 -3.59 4.61
N ASP A 252 -4.97 -4.81 5.10
CA ASP A 252 -5.48 -5.98 4.35
C ASP A 252 -4.67 -6.25 3.07
N GLU A 253 -3.35 -6.11 3.19
CA GLU A 253 -2.37 -6.28 2.13
C GLU A 253 -2.12 -7.76 1.84
N ALA A 254 -2.21 -8.64 2.84
CA ALA A 254 -2.04 -10.08 2.62
C ALA A 254 -3.10 -10.63 1.67
N ARG A 255 -4.36 -10.17 1.81
CA ARG A 255 -5.44 -10.52 0.89
C ARG A 255 -5.12 -10.04 -0.53
N LYS A 256 -4.74 -8.76 -0.68
CA LYS A 256 -4.41 -8.16 -1.99
C LYS A 256 -3.25 -8.87 -2.68
N ILE A 257 -2.17 -9.16 -1.94
CA ILE A 257 -1.02 -9.91 -2.44
C ILE A 257 -1.46 -11.31 -2.90
N SER A 258 -2.28 -12.00 -2.10
CA SER A 258 -2.74 -13.35 -2.43
C SER A 258 -3.59 -13.37 -3.71
N LEU A 259 -4.49 -12.39 -3.88
CA LEU A 259 -5.30 -12.25 -5.09
C LEU A 259 -4.43 -12.02 -6.33
N VAL A 260 -3.50 -11.06 -6.28
CA VAL A 260 -2.61 -10.77 -7.40
C VAL A 260 -1.78 -12.00 -7.80
N ARG A 261 -1.24 -12.74 -6.83
CA ARG A 261 -0.52 -13.99 -7.11
C ARG A 261 -1.40 -15.04 -7.78
N GLN A 262 -2.65 -15.16 -7.33
CA GLN A 262 -3.61 -16.08 -7.93
C GLN A 262 -3.93 -15.68 -9.37
N ASP A 263 -4.15 -14.39 -9.63
CA ASP A 263 -4.44 -13.88 -10.97
C ASP A 263 -3.29 -14.18 -11.93
N ILE A 264 -2.04 -13.95 -11.53
CA ILE A 264 -0.85 -14.27 -12.35
C ILE A 264 -0.80 -15.77 -12.69
N LEU A 265 -1.07 -16.65 -11.71
CA LEU A 265 -1.07 -18.09 -11.92
C LEU A 265 -2.22 -18.54 -12.83
N ILE A 266 -3.40 -17.94 -12.70
CA ILE A 266 -4.55 -18.21 -13.57
C ILE A 266 -4.24 -17.77 -14.99
N SER A 267 -3.73 -16.55 -15.19
CA SER A 267 -3.36 -16.04 -16.52
C SER A 267 -2.30 -16.92 -17.17
N LYS A 268 -1.27 -17.35 -16.43
CA LYS A 268 -0.30 -18.34 -16.94
C LYS A 268 -1.00 -19.61 -17.41
N ARG A 269 -1.83 -20.24 -16.55
CA ARG A 269 -2.53 -21.49 -16.90
C ARG A 269 -3.44 -21.33 -18.11
N ALA A 270 -4.21 -20.24 -18.18
CA ALA A 270 -5.09 -19.96 -19.31
C ALA A 270 -4.29 -19.88 -20.61
N MET A 271 -3.19 -19.11 -20.63
CA MET A 271 -2.31 -18.98 -21.80
C MET A 271 -1.74 -20.32 -22.27
N PHE A 272 -1.19 -21.12 -21.35
CA PHE A 272 -0.62 -22.42 -21.70
C PHE A 272 -1.70 -23.44 -22.13
N SER A 273 -2.93 -23.34 -21.61
CA SER A 273 -4.06 -24.18 -22.03
C SER A 273 -4.54 -23.83 -23.43
N THR A 274 -4.72 -22.54 -23.76
CA THR A 274 -5.14 -22.10 -25.09
C THR A 274 -4.13 -22.54 -26.16
N MET A 275 -2.83 -22.42 -25.86
CA MET A 275 -1.79 -22.92 -26.75
C MET A 275 -1.76 -24.45 -26.90
N ALA A 276 -2.16 -25.19 -25.87
CA ALA A 276 -2.25 -26.65 -25.94
C ALA A 276 -3.43 -27.09 -26.81
N SER A 277 -4.57 -26.37 -26.77
CA SER A 277 -5.72 -26.64 -27.64
C SER A 277 -5.45 -26.31 -29.11
N GLU A 278 -4.65 -25.29 -29.41
CA GLU A 278 -4.22 -24.98 -30.79
C GLU A 278 -3.29 -26.05 -31.39
N LYS A 279 -2.70 -26.94 -30.57
CA LYS A 279 -1.88 -28.06 -31.06
C LYS A 279 -2.71 -29.23 -31.58
N GLU A 280 -4.03 -29.30 -31.32
CA GLU A 280 -4.87 -30.33 -31.94
C GLU A 280 -5.22 -29.88 -33.37
N PRO A 281 -4.70 -30.53 -34.43
CA PRO A 281 -5.15 -30.24 -35.77
C PRO A 281 -6.65 -30.55 -35.85
N ILE A 282 -7.43 -29.59 -36.33
CA ILE A 282 -8.83 -29.79 -36.75
C ILE A 282 -8.94 -31.00 -37.73
N GLY A 283 -7.83 -31.38 -38.40
CA GLY A 283 -7.73 -32.54 -39.28
C GLY A 283 -7.70 -33.92 -38.63
N THR A 284 -7.57 -34.05 -37.30
CA THR A 284 -7.57 -35.36 -36.61
C THR A 284 -8.94 -35.79 -36.09
N LYS A 285 -9.94 -34.90 -36.07
CA LYS A 285 -11.33 -35.26 -35.70
C LYS A 285 -12.19 -35.78 -36.85
N LEU A 286 -11.65 -35.84 -38.07
CA LEU A 286 -12.40 -36.27 -39.27
C LEU A 286 -11.93 -37.61 -39.88
N THR A 287 -11.02 -38.34 -39.23
CA THR A 287 -10.46 -39.59 -39.78
C THR A 287 -10.62 -40.82 -38.88
N THR A 288 -11.49 -40.78 -37.87
CA THR A 288 -11.78 -41.96 -37.02
C THR A 288 -13.26 -42.35 -36.97
N GLU A 289 -14.10 -41.73 -37.79
CA GLU A 289 -15.39 -42.31 -38.18
C GLU A 289 -15.27 -42.68 -39.67
N VAL A 290 -15.56 -43.94 -40.00
CA VAL A 290 -15.30 -44.66 -41.27
C VAL A 290 -13.97 -45.43 -41.28
N ILE A 291 -13.88 -46.46 -40.43
CA ILE A 291 -13.84 -47.89 -40.83
C ILE A 291 -14.64 -48.69 -39.80
#